data_AF-A0A0G0K9T3-F1
#
_entry.id   AF-A0A0G0K9T3-F1
#
_cell.length_a   1.000
_cell.length_b   1.000
_cell.length_c   1.000
_cell.angle_alpha   90.00
_cell.angle_beta   90.00
_cell.angle_gamma   90.00
#
_symmetry.space_group_name_H-M   'P 1'
#
loop_
_entity.id
_entity.type
_entity.pdbx_description
1 polymer ?
#
loop_
_entity_poly.entity_id
_entity_poly.type
_entity_poly.pdbx_seq_one_letter_code
_entity_poly.pdbx_strand_id
1 'polypeptide(L)'
;MKIKVIGALLFILILIGTGLFFWSKNKRPPIETKFAQNIEQSTDDRARKQEPEEKHVILKDPGNYILLDNPKHVYQTFNNCGPATLSMIMSYYGKDISQKELGDLMRPYQVVSGDNDIRLFLPTNL
;
A
#
# COMPACT_ATOMS: atom_id res chain seq x y z
N MET A 1 -33.23 47.03 -0.94
CA MET A 1 -31.86 46.52 -1.21
C MET A 1 -31.21 45.81 -0.01
N LYS A 2 -31.30 46.36 1.22
CA LYS A 2 -30.60 45.84 2.41
C LYS A 2 -30.99 44.40 2.82
N ILE A 3 -32.26 44.02 2.68
CA ILE A 3 -32.75 42.67 3.07
C ILE A 3 -32.14 41.55 2.21
N LYS A 4 -31.96 41.77 0.89
CA LYS A 4 -31.33 40.78 0.01
C LYS A 4 -29.83 40.59 0.32
N VAL A 5 -29.16 41.67 0.74
CA VAL A 5 -27.75 41.64 1.16
C VAL A 5 -27.60 40.90 2.49
N ILE A 6 -28.50 41.14 3.46
CA ILE A 6 -28.51 40.43 4.74
C ILE A 6 -28.79 38.93 4.53
N GLY A 7 -29.74 38.58 3.64
CA GLY A 7 -30.03 37.19 3.29
C GLY A 7 -28.83 36.47 2.65
N ALA A 8 -28.10 37.15 1.75
CA ALA A 8 -26.90 36.60 1.13
C ALA A 8 -25.77 36.37 2.16
N LEU A 9 -25.58 37.29 3.10
CA LEU A 9 -24.57 37.15 4.16
C LEU A 9 -24.87 35.98 5.11
N LEU A 10 -26.14 35.79 5.48
CA LEU A 10 -26.56 34.65 6.32
C LEU A 10 -26.35 33.31 5.59
N PHE A 11 -26.64 33.26 4.29
CA PHE A 11 -26.42 32.04 3.50
C PHE A 11 -24.93 31.68 3.40
N ILE A 12 -24.05 32.66 3.21
CA ILE A 12 -22.59 32.46 3.19
C ILE A 12 -22.10 31.96 4.55
N LEU A 13 -22.57 32.55 5.65
CA LEU A 13 -22.21 32.11 7.00
C LEU A 13 -22.63 30.65 7.26
N ILE A 14 -23.81 30.25 6.78
CA ILE A 14 -24.27 28.86 6.88
C ILE A 14 -23.34 27.93 6.08
N LEU A 15 -22.98 28.28 4.84
CA LEU A 15 -22.06 27.47 4.01
C LEU A 15 -20.66 27.34 4.63
N ILE A 16 -20.14 28.41 5.22
CA ILE A 16 -18.85 28.37 5.92
C ILE A 16 -18.95 27.49 7.16
N GLY A 17 -20.03 27.64 7.95
CA GLY A 17 -20.27 26.83 9.14
C GLY A 17 -20.38 25.34 8.83
N THR A 18 -21.12 24.97 7.77
CA THR A 18 -21.25 23.56 7.35
C THR A 18 -19.93 23.01 6.82
N GLY A 19 -19.18 23.79 6.04
CA GLY A 19 -17.85 23.41 5.56
C GLY A 19 -16.88 23.12 6.72
N LEU A 20 -16.83 24.00 7.72
CA LEU A 20 -15.99 23.81 8.92
C LEU A 20 -16.44 22.61 9.76
N PHE A 21 -17.74 22.37 9.88
CA PHE A 21 -18.29 21.21 10.58
C PHE A 21 -17.87 19.88 9.93
N PHE A 22 -17.98 19.78 8.62
CA PHE A 22 -17.54 18.58 7.88
C PHE A 22 -16.02 18.39 7.95
N TRP A 23 -15.24 19.48 7.85
CA TRP A 23 -13.79 19.41 7.97
C TRP A 23 -13.34 18.93 9.35
N SER A 24 -13.99 19.41 10.42
CA SER A 24 -13.69 19.00 11.81
C SER A 24 -14.03 17.52 12.08
N LYS A 25 -15.05 16.97 11.41
CA LYS A 25 -15.38 15.54 11.52
C LYS A 25 -14.49 14.63 10.70
N ASN A 26 -13.83 15.14 9.65
CA ASN A 26 -12.97 14.34 8.78
C ASN A 26 -11.53 14.27 9.28
N LYS A 27 -11.34 13.94 10.57
CA LYS A 27 -10.00 13.75 11.14
C LYS A 27 -9.42 12.44 10.60
N ARG A 28 -8.34 12.54 9.83
CA ARG A 28 -7.58 11.37 9.39
C ARG A 28 -7.09 10.62 10.63
N PRO A 29 -7.16 9.27 10.66
CA PRO A 29 -6.67 8.51 11.79
C PRO A 29 -5.16 8.79 11.99
N PRO A 30 -4.68 8.79 13.26
CA PRO A 30 -3.27 9.01 13.56
C PRO A 30 -2.37 7.95 12.90
N ILE A 31 -1.16 8.37 12.50
CA ILE A 31 -0.19 7.58 11.71
C ILE A 31 0.13 6.23 12.36
N GLU A 32 0.14 6.18 13.69
CA GLU A 32 0.47 4.99 14.48
C GLU A 32 -0.51 3.82 14.26
N THR A 33 -1.77 4.12 13.92
CA THR A 33 -2.76 3.08 13.60
C THR A 33 -2.54 2.42 12.23
N LYS A 34 -1.66 2.97 11.38
CA LYS A 34 -1.32 2.39 10.08
C LYS A 34 -0.23 1.32 10.17
N PHE A 35 0.47 1.23 11.30
CA PHE A 35 1.50 0.24 11.56
C PHE A 35 1.01 -0.74 12.63
N ALA A 36 -0.10 -1.43 12.35
CA ALA A 36 -0.54 -2.53 13.19
C ALA A 36 0.29 -3.78 12.88
N GLN A 37 1.45 -3.88 13.52
CA GLN A 37 1.88 -5.15 14.08
C GLN A 37 2.80 -4.86 15.25
N ASN A 38 2.22 -4.80 16.46
CA ASN A 38 2.97 -5.09 17.67
C ASN A 38 3.61 -6.46 17.44
N ILE A 39 4.93 -6.48 17.27
CA ILE A 39 5.73 -7.69 17.37
C ILE A 39 5.81 -8.02 18.86
N GLU A 40 4.68 -8.33 19.48
CA GLU A 40 4.62 -8.88 20.81
C GLU A 40 3.96 -10.25 20.70
N GLN A 41 4.80 -11.27 20.89
CA GLN A 41 4.45 -12.64 21.24
C GLN A 41 3.57 -13.41 20.25
N SER A 42 4.18 -13.84 19.15
CA SER A 42 4.03 -15.23 18.71
C SER A 42 5.32 -15.99 18.97
N THR A 43 5.74 -16.04 20.24
CA THR A 43 6.49 -17.19 20.76
C THR A 43 5.50 -18.35 20.81
N ASP A 44 5.30 -18.99 19.67
CA ASP A 44 4.77 -20.33 19.62
C ASP A 44 5.82 -21.25 20.27
N ASP A 45 5.60 -21.61 21.53
CA ASP A 45 6.43 -22.53 22.32
C ASP A 45 6.45 -23.98 21.75
N ARG A 46 5.99 -24.18 20.51
CA ARG A 46 6.08 -25.44 19.75
C ARG A 46 7.31 -25.54 18.86
N ALA A 47 8.27 -24.62 18.97
CA ALA A 47 9.61 -24.84 18.46
C ALA A 47 10.31 -25.89 19.34
N ARG A 48 9.96 -27.17 19.13
CA ARG A 48 10.76 -28.32 19.52
C ARG A 48 12.19 -28.02 19.08
N LYS A 49 13.08 -27.85 20.06
CA LYS A 49 14.51 -27.62 19.89
C LYS A 49 15.10 -28.84 19.16
N GLN A 50 14.96 -28.86 17.83
CA GLN A 50 15.79 -29.69 16.98
C GLN A 50 17.17 -29.04 17.02
N GLU A 51 18.11 -29.72 17.66
CA GLU A 51 19.52 -29.44 17.52
C GLU A 51 19.81 -29.34 16.02
N PRO A 52 20.28 -28.18 15.52
CA PRO A 52 20.49 -28.01 14.10
C PRO A 52 21.59 -28.99 13.68
N GLU A 53 21.23 -30.01 12.89
CA GLU A 53 22.21 -30.74 12.10
C GLU A 53 23.05 -29.70 11.37
N GLU A 54 24.37 -29.76 11.56
CA GLU A 54 25.36 -28.85 11.00
C GLU A 54 25.40 -29.07 9.47
N LYS A 55 24.39 -28.56 8.76
CA LYS A 55 24.40 -28.49 7.31
C LYS A 55 25.49 -27.51 6.94
N HIS A 56 26.63 -28.02 6.50
CA HIS A 56 27.66 -27.23 5.83
C HIS A 56 27.03 -26.47 4.66
N VAL A 57 26.74 -25.18 4.86
CA VAL A 57 26.31 -24.28 3.79
C VAL A 57 27.57 -23.84 3.05
N ILE A 58 27.75 -24.36 1.83
CA ILE A 58 28.79 -23.87 0.93
C ILE A 58 28.35 -22.48 0.46
N LEU A 59 29.04 -21.45 0.94
CA LEU A 59 28.83 -20.08 0.48
C LEU A 59 29.44 -19.94 -0.92
N LYS A 60 28.64 -19.49 -1.88
CA LYS A 60 29.10 -19.15 -3.23
C LYS A 60 29.24 -17.64 -3.32
N ASP A 61 30.41 -17.15 -3.69
CA ASP A 61 30.63 -15.72 -3.90
C ASP A 61 29.79 -15.21 -5.07
N PRO A 62 29.10 -14.06 -4.92
CA PRO A 62 28.45 -13.40 -6.04
C PRO A 62 29.51 -12.88 -7.02
N GLY A 63 29.29 -13.07 -8.32
CA GLY A 63 30.14 -12.47 -9.35
C GLY A 63 30.03 -10.93 -9.38
N ASN A 64 30.96 -10.26 -10.08
CA ASN A 64 31.00 -8.80 -10.17
C ASN A 64 29.87 -8.19 -11.00
N TYR A 65 29.39 -8.91 -12.01
CA TYR A 65 28.33 -8.47 -12.90
C TYR A 65 27.64 -9.67 -13.56
N ILE A 66 26.43 -9.45 -14.06
CA ILE A 66 25.69 -10.36 -14.92
C ILE A 66 25.06 -9.56 -16.05
N LEU A 67 25.14 -10.07 -17.27
CA LEU A 67 24.45 -9.49 -18.43
C LEU A 67 23.09 -10.20 -18.57
N LEU A 68 22.01 -9.43 -18.65
CA LEU A 68 20.68 -9.98 -18.95
C LEU A 68 20.40 -9.81 -20.44
N ASP A 69 19.96 -10.89 -21.09
CA ASP A 69 19.68 -10.89 -22.53
C ASP A 69 18.47 -10.02 -22.92
N ASN A 70 17.51 -9.84 -22.01
CA ASN A 70 16.30 -9.01 -22.20
C ASN A 70 16.08 -8.04 -21.03
N PRO A 71 16.85 -6.93 -20.95
CA PRO A 71 16.77 -5.99 -19.84
C PRO A 71 15.59 -5.03 -20.03
N LYS A 72 14.35 -5.52 -19.90
CA LYS A 72 13.20 -4.63 -19.78
C LYS A 72 13.24 -3.95 -18.42
N HIS A 73 13.49 -2.65 -18.42
CA HIS A 73 13.45 -1.83 -17.22
C HIS A 73 12.10 -1.12 -17.10
N VAL A 74 11.44 -1.27 -15.95
CA VAL A 74 10.15 -0.62 -15.66
C VAL A 74 10.35 0.36 -14.52
N TYR A 75 10.12 1.65 -14.79
CA TYR A 75 10.21 2.70 -13.78
C TYR A 75 9.04 2.64 -12.81
N GLN A 76 9.36 2.70 -11.52
CA GLN A 76 8.37 2.72 -10.46
C GLN A 76 7.62 4.06 -10.44
N THR A 77 6.31 3.98 -10.21
CA THR A 77 5.47 5.12 -9.86
C THR A 77 5.09 5.04 -8.38
N PHE A 78 4.46 6.10 -7.84
CA PHE A 78 4.03 6.15 -6.45
C PHE A 78 3.19 4.92 -6.08
N ASN A 79 3.56 4.24 -4.98
CA ASN A 79 2.89 3.03 -4.47
C ASN A 79 2.82 1.86 -5.48
N ASN A 80 3.78 1.72 -6.42
CA ASN A 80 3.77 0.68 -7.45
C ASN A 80 5.01 -0.24 -7.46
N CYS A 81 5.79 -0.29 -6.37
CA CYS A 81 7.02 -1.08 -6.31
C CYS A 81 6.79 -2.58 -6.60
N GLY A 82 5.69 -3.16 -6.12
CA GLY A 82 5.32 -4.56 -6.37
C GLY A 82 5.03 -4.87 -7.84
N PRO A 83 4.01 -4.25 -8.47
CA PRO A 83 3.67 -4.51 -9.86
C PRO A 83 4.76 -4.12 -10.85
N ALA A 84 5.56 -3.08 -10.57
CA ALA A 84 6.72 -2.73 -11.39
C ALA A 84 7.79 -3.84 -11.36
N THR A 85 8.11 -4.36 -10.17
CA THR A 85 9.07 -5.46 -10.01
C THR A 85 8.58 -6.73 -10.70
N LEU A 86 7.30 -7.06 -10.53
CA LEU A 86 6.72 -8.24 -11.15
C LEU A 86 6.68 -8.12 -12.69
N SER A 87 6.42 -6.93 -13.23
CA SER A 87 6.49 -6.68 -14.68
C SER A 87 7.89 -6.94 -15.24
N MET A 88 8.94 -6.51 -14.53
CA MET A 88 10.33 -6.79 -14.92
C MET A 88 10.64 -8.29 -14.87
N ILE A 89 10.27 -8.98 -13.78
CA ILE A 89 10.51 -10.44 -13.65
C ILE A 89 9.74 -11.23 -14.73
N MET A 90 8.48 -10.88 -15.00
CA MET A 90 7.68 -11.57 -16.02
C MET A 90 8.33 -11.44 -17.40
N SER A 91 8.89 -10.26 -17.71
CA SER A 91 9.58 -10.03 -18.98
C SER A 91 10.86 -10.86 -19.12
N TYR A 92 11.55 -11.14 -18.01
CA TYR A 92 12.69 -12.06 -17.99
C TYR A 92 12.26 -13.49 -18.39
N TYR A 93 11.05 -13.91 -18.00
CA TYR A 93 10.44 -15.18 -18.40
C TYR A 93 9.69 -15.13 -19.74
N GLY A 94 9.86 -14.07 -20.54
CA GLY A 94 9.23 -13.93 -21.86
C GLY A 94 7.75 -13.53 -21.85
N LYS A 95 7.22 -13.07 -20.70
CA LYS A 95 5.85 -12.54 -20.59
C LYS A 95 5.87 -11.02 -20.50
N ASP A 96 5.32 -10.36 -21.51
CA ASP A 96 5.22 -8.90 -21.53
C ASP A 96 3.90 -8.42 -20.92
N ILE A 97 3.86 -8.26 -19.59
CA ILE A 97 2.69 -7.78 -18.85
C ILE A 97 3.02 -6.41 -18.24
N SER A 98 2.11 -5.45 -18.38
CA SER A 98 2.33 -4.09 -17.88
C SER A 98 2.22 -4.00 -16.35
N GLN A 99 2.94 -3.04 -15.74
CA GLN A 99 2.81 -2.77 -14.30
C GLN A 99 1.40 -2.34 -13.89
N LYS A 100 0.62 -1.75 -14.82
CA LYS A 100 -0.77 -1.35 -14.56
C LYS A 100 -1.65 -2.58 -14.45
N GLU A 101 -1.58 -3.47 -15.43
CA GLU A 101 -2.37 -4.71 -15.46
C GLU A 101 -2.08 -5.59 -14.25
N LEU A 102 -0.81 -5.76 -13.88
CA LEU A 102 -0.42 -6.47 -12.66
C LEU A 102 -0.94 -5.76 -11.41
N GLY A 103 -0.88 -4.42 -11.38
CA GLY A 103 -1.39 -3.62 -10.27
C GLY A 103 -2.91 -3.77 -10.08
N ASP A 104 -3.66 -3.86 -11.18
CA ASP A 104 -5.11 -4.06 -11.18
C ASP A 104 -5.47 -5.49 -10.73
N LEU A 105 -4.71 -6.51 -11.18
CA LEU A 105 -4.90 -7.90 -10.78
C LEU A 105 -4.53 -8.16 -9.30
N MET A 106 -3.44 -7.56 -8.83
CA MET A 106 -2.98 -7.72 -7.45
C MET A 106 -3.86 -6.95 -6.45
N ARG A 107 -4.56 -5.92 -6.91
CA ARG A 107 -5.40 -5.03 -6.08
C ARG A 107 -6.77 -4.84 -6.73
N PRO A 108 -7.64 -5.86 -6.71
CA PRO A 108 -8.95 -5.78 -7.35
C PRO A 108 -9.87 -4.74 -6.71
N TYR A 109 -9.60 -4.32 -5.48
CA TYR A 109 -10.39 -3.35 -4.72
C TYR A 109 -9.52 -2.13 -4.33
N GLN A 110 -9.16 -1.28 -5.30
CA GLN A 110 -8.45 -0.02 -5.03
C GLN A 110 -9.39 1.10 -4.61
N VAL A 111 -9.02 1.83 -3.56
CA VAL A 111 -9.69 3.08 -3.20
C VAL A 111 -9.06 4.25 -3.95
N VAL A 112 -9.88 5.04 -4.67
CA VAL A 112 -9.40 6.16 -5.52
C VAL A 112 -8.62 7.21 -4.74
N SER A 113 -8.84 7.33 -3.43
CA SER A 113 -8.12 8.26 -2.55
C SER A 113 -6.67 7.87 -2.25
N GLY A 114 -6.20 6.69 -2.69
CA GLY A 114 -4.81 6.28 -2.59
C GLY A 114 -4.28 6.15 -1.16
N ASP A 115 -5.18 6.03 -0.17
CA ASP A 115 -4.78 5.73 1.20
C ASP A 115 -4.36 4.26 1.23
N ASN A 116 -3.04 4.06 1.09
CA ASN A 116 -2.30 2.80 1.05
C ASN A 116 -3.15 1.62 1.52
N ASP A 117 -3.38 0.64 0.64
CA ASP A 117 -4.24 -0.54 0.78
C ASP A 117 -3.82 -1.49 1.94
N ILE A 118 -3.57 -0.95 3.14
CA ILE A 118 -3.59 -1.67 4.40
C ILE A 118 -5.05 -1.75 4.79
N ARG A 119 -5.67 -2.82 4.31
CA ARG A 119 -6.60 -3.63 5.09
C ARG A 119 -6.82 -4.91 4.29
N LEU A 120 -6.33 -6.01 4.85
CA LEU A 120 -7.07 -7.27 4.75
C LEU A 120 -8.55 -6.89 4.91
N PHE A 121 -9.33 -7.00 3.84
CA PHE A 121 -10.78 -7.03 3.96
C PHE A 121 -11.13 -8.37 4.60
N LEU A 122 -10.86 -8.50 5.90
CA LEU A 122 -11.57 -9.50 6.68
C LEU A 122 -13.03 -9.03 6.68
N PRO A 123 -13.98 -9.87 6.25
CA PRO A 123 -15.38 -9.53 6.35
C PRO A 123 -15.67 -9.28 7.83
N THR A 124 -16.00 -8.04 8.19
CA THR A 124 -16.37 -7.66 9.56
C THR A 124 -17.81 -8.10 9.88
N ASN A 125 -18.17 -9.33 9.50
CA ASN A 125 -19.43 -9.97 9.88
C ASN A 125 -19.16 -11.45 10.19
N LEU A 126 -18.75 -11.70 11.43
CA LEU A 126 -18.94 -12.93 12.19
C LEU A 126 -19.13 -12.52 13.66
#